data_AF-A0A1V2PGM0-F1
#
_entry.id   AF-A0A1V2PGM0-F1
#
_cell.length_a   1.000
_cell.length_b   1.000
_cell.length_c   1.000
_cell.angle_alpha   90.00
_cell.angle_beta   90.00
_cell.angle_gamma   90.00
#
_symmetry.space_group_name_H-M   'P 1'
#
loop_
_entity.id
_entity.type
_entity.pdbx_description
1 polymer ?
#
loop_
_entity_poly.entity_id
_entity_poly.type
_entity_poly.pdbx_seq_one_letter_code
_entity_poly.pdbx_strand_id
1 'polypeptide(L)'
;MGEGSRLRAKTANFFVAWVQRRRYYAIIAAALIVVTVGLLFFARSLSDYGKNLSLNLGADLIGTIVVLFLIAPFLTKADRLNEAVLDRFNHRAFIRQAAGARHQIKIMELWTDLLQGGYQDEFLAALKEVLSRKVEVRILLLDPDARAAEQRADDLLQQTDVVDNILDNLRVLNEFKRDLPEHMRKYLDVRTYKALPPVQMYRVDDHVIVSFYPVNMTSWNAAQYQTSPQAQLGQFVGTKFDELWDARSTRWLDQFWSLTLEDEQGERYETRFVTDDEQIYVSGRKIVERNLRSGIDGMPVWIVNGNSKGEVHRSRRYLLTPLDQTSADLAVAIDHFNRKYGDTHQDVILKVTASPE
;
A
#
# COMPACT_ATOMS: atom_id res chain seq x y z
N MET A 1 32.67 -56.16 28.24
CA MET A 1 31.20 -56.17 28.01
C MET A 1 30.60 -54.95 28.69
N GLY A 2 30.36 -53.83 27.97
CA GLY A 2 29.93 -52.61 28.68
C GLY A 2 29.51 -51.39 27.84
N GLU A 3 29.22 -51.52 26.54
CA GLU A 3 28.94 -50.34 25.70
C GLU A 3 27.72 -50.47 24.76
N GLY A 4 26.93 -51.53 24.90
CA GLY A 4 25.76 -51.76 24.02
C GLY A 4 24.41 -51.24 24.53
N SER A 5 24.28 -50.86 25.82
CA SER A 5 22.96 -50.62 26.44
C SER A 5 22.59 -49.14 26.64
N ARG A 6 23.52 -48.19 26.51
CA ARG A 6 23.25 -46.75 26.74
C ARG A 6 22.72 -45.99 25.52
N LEU A 7 22.83 -46.54 24.31
CA LEU A 7 22.33 -45.90 23.07
C LEU A 7 20.85 -46.15 22.78
N ARG A 8 20.22 -47.18 23.37
CA ARG A 8 18.78 -47.47 23.18
C ARG A 8 17.84 -46.64 24.05
N ALA A 9 18.32 -46.01 25.13
CA ALA A 9 17.48 -45.23 26.04
C ALA A 9 17.27 -43.77 25.58
N LYS A 10 18.20 -43.17 24.81
CA LYS A 10 18.08 -41.78 24.34
C LYS A 10 17.11 -41.59 23.17
N THR A 11 16.93 -42.60 22.32
CA THR A 11 16.02 -42.55 21.17
C THR A 11 14.55 -42.72 21.57
N ALA A 12 14.26 -43.46 22.65
CA ALA A 12 12.91 -43.62 23.18
C ALA A 12 12.34 -42.30 23.74
N ASN A 13 13.16 -41.50 24.43
CA ASN A 13 12.73 -40.21 24.99
C ASN A 13 12.48 -39.14 23.91
N PHE A 14 13.20 -39.17 22.79
CA PHE A 14 12.98 -38.22 21.70
C PHE A 14 11.64 -38.46 20.99
N PHE A 15 11.26 -39.72 20.79
CA PHE A 15 10.00 -40.08 20.15
C PHE A 15 8.78 -39.77 21.06
N VAL A 16 8.90 -40.01 22.36
CA VAL A 16 7.86 -39.66 23.35
C VAL A 16 7.69 -38.15 23.46
N ALA A 17 8.78 -37.37 23.51
CA ALA A 17 8.72 -35.91 23.53
C ALA A 17 8.15 -35.32 22.23
N TRP A 18 8.43 -35.94 21.09
CA TRP A 18 7.88 -35.56 19.78
C TRP A 18 6.37 -35.84 19.67
N VAL A 19 5.92 -37.00 20.18
CA VAL A 19 4.48 -37.36 20.25
C VAL A 19 3.73 -36.50 21.28
N GLN A 20 4.34 -36.19 22.43
CA GLN A 20 3.75 -35.33 23.45
C GLN A 20 3.64 -33.86 22.99
N ARG A 21 4.63 -33.32 22.27
CA ARG A 21 4.51 -31.99 21.64
C ARG A 21 3.35 -31.94 20.65
N ARG A 22 3.20 -32.94 19.77
CA ARG A 22 2.07 -33.02 18.83
C ARG A 22 0.71 -33.11 19.53
N ARG A 23 0.61 -33.88 20.61
CA ARG A 23 -0.62 -33.98 21.42
C ARG A 23 -0.93 -32.68 22.15
N TYR A 24 0.08 -31.99 22.68
CA TYR A 24 -0.08 -30.68 23.33
C TYR A 24 -0.63 -29.63 22.37
N TYR A 25 -0.06 -29.51 21.16
CA TYR A 25 -0.60 -28.60 20.13
C TYR A 25 -2.00 -29.01 19.65
N ALA A 26 -2.29 -30.31 19.55
CA ALA A 26 -3.62 -30.80 19.19
C ALA A 26 -4.68 -30.49 20.27
N ILE A 27 -4.31 -30.59 21.55
CA ILE A 27 -5.20 -30.23 22.67
C ILE A 27 -5.45 -28.73 22.70
N ILE A 28 -4.41 -27.90 22.50
CA ILE A 28 -4.57 -26.44 22.41
C ILE A 28 -5.45 -26.05 21.22
N ALA A 29 -5.22 -26.65 20.05
CA ALA A 29 -6.04 -26.41 18.87
C ALA A 29 -7.51 -26.81 19.11
N ALA A 30 -7.75 -27.96 19.73
CA ALA A 30 -9.10 -28.41 20.08
C ALA A 30 -9.76 -27.47 21.10
N ALA A 31 -9.04 -27.02 22.13
CA ALA A 31 -9.54 -26.07 23.12
C ALA A 31 -9.89 -24.72 22.48
N LEU A 32 -9.02 -24.20 21.60
CA LEU A 32 -9.28 -22.97 20.84
C LEU A 32 -10.50 -23.11 19.94
N ILE A 33 -10.67 -24.23 19.24
CA ILE A 33 -11.87 -24.49 18.42
C ILE A 33 -13.13 -24.46 19.29
N VAL A 34 -13.11 -25.11 20.46
CA VAL A 34 -14.27 -25.13 21.38
C VAL A 34 -14.59 -23.73 21.90
N VAL A 35 -13.58 -22.95 22.29
CA VAL A 35 -13.76 -21.57 22.75
C VAL A 35 -14.31 -20.70 21.62
N THR A 36 -13.75 -20.79 20.42
CA THR A 36 -14.24 -20.04 19.25
C THR A 36 -15.69 -20.41 18.93
N VAL A 37 -16.03 -21.70 18.88
CA VAL A 37 -17.42 -22.15 18.65
C VAL A 37 -18.36 -21.64 19.75
N GLY A 38 -17.92 -21.65 21.02
CA GLY A 38 -18.68 -21.11 22.14
C GLY A 38 -18.93 -19.59 22.03
N LEU A 39 -17.90 -18.82 21.68
CA LEU A 39 -17.99 -17.38 21.45
C LEU A 39 -18.91 -17.07 20.24
N LEU A 40 -18.79 -17.83 19.15
CA LEU A 40 -19.65 -17.72 17.98
C LEU A 40 -21.11 -18.07 18.29
N PHE A 41 -21.34 -19.02 19.18
CA PHE A 41 -22.69 -19.39 19.61
C PHE A 41 -23.32 -18.28 20.46
N PHE A 42 -22.56 -17.71 21.39
CA PHE A 42 -23.02 -16.63 22.27
C PHE A 42 -23.26 -15.32 21.52
N ALA A 43 -22.39 -14.98 20.58
CA ALA A 43 -22.49 -13.74 19.80
C ALA A 43 -23.65 -13.73 18.77
N ARG A 44 -24.26 -14.89 18.49
CA ARG A 44 -25.41 -15.03 17.58
C ARG A 44 -26.65 -14.25 18.03
N SER A 45 -26.74 -13.83 19.30
CA SER A 45 -27.84 -13.04 19.83
C SER A 45 -27.70 -11.53 19.65
N LEU A 46 -26.59 -11.05 19.09
CA LEU A 46 -26.35 -9.62 18.85
C LEU A 46 -26.89 -9.18 17.48
N SER A 47 -27.55 -8.02 17.41
CA SER A 47 -27.88 -7.37 16.13
C SER A 47 -26.60 -7.01 15.37
N ASP A 48 -26.60 -7.16 14.04
CA ASP A 48 -25.44 -6.99 13.13
C ASP A 48 -24.35 -8.09 13.17
N TYR A 49 -24.59 -9.20 13.87
CA TYR A 49 -23.66 -10.33 13.97
C TYR A 49 -23.14 -10.85 12.62
N GLY A 50 -24.02 -11.08 11.64
CA GLY A 50 -23.60 -11.71 10.37
C GLY A 50 -22.64 -10.85 9.54
N LYS A 51 -22.80 -9.52 9.56
CA LYS A 51 -22.00 -8.60 8.76
C LYS A 51 -20.63 -8.37 9.40
N ASN A 52 -20.60 -8.15 10.72
CA ASN A 52 -19.35 -7.94 11.46
C ASN A 52 -18.53 -9.22 11.62
N LEU A 53 -19.19 -10.37 11.75
CA LEU A 53 -18.51 -11.67 11.84
C LEU A 53 -17.85 -12.07 10.53
N SER A 54 -18.55 -11.94 9.39
CA SER A 54 -18.00 -12.30 8.08
C SER A 54 -16.82 -11.40 7.67
N LEU A 55 -16.87 -10.10 8.01
CA LEU A 55 -15.78 -9.17 7.77
C LEU A 55 -14.55 -9.47 8.63
N ASN A 56 -14.72 -9.65 9.95
CA ASN A 56 -13.58 -9.86 10.85
C ASN A 56 -13.02 -11.28 10.79
N LEU A 57 -13.85 -12.33 10.81
CA LEU A 57 -13.35 -13.71 10.64
C LEU A 57 -12.86 -13.99 9.22
N GLY A 58 -13.44 -13.35 8.21
CA GLY A 58 -12.96 -13.50 6.83
C GLY A 58 -11.52 -13.00 6.70
N ALA A 59 -11.25 -11.80 7.21
CA ALA A 59 -9.91 -11.21 7.18
C ALA A 59 -8.91 -12.01 8.04
N ASP A 60 -9.27 -12.37 9.28
CA ASP A 60 -8.39 -13.12 10.19
C ASP A 60 -8.10 -14.54 9.72
N LEU A 61 -9.09 -15.24 9.15
CA LEU A 61 -8.90 -16.59 8.63
C LEU A 61 -8.03 -16.57 7.37
N ILE A 62 -8.21 -15.58 6.48
CA ILE A 62 -7.35 -15.40 5.31
C ILE A 62 -5.93 -15.06 5.77
N GLY A 63 -5.77 -14.12 6.71
CA GLY A 63 -4.47 -13.78 7.29
C GLY A 63 -3.78 -15.00 7.91
N THR A 64 -4.52 -15.78 8.71
CA THR A 64 -4.01 -16.98 9.38
C THR A 64 -3.64 -18.09 8.38
N ILE A 65 -4.43 -18.29 7.33
CA ILE A 65 -4.13 -19.27 6.26
C ILE A 65 -2.91 -18.83 5.47
N VAL A 66 -2.80 -17.54 5.12
CA VAL A 66 -1.61 -16.98 4.46
C VAL A 66 -0.39 -17.17 5.37
N VAL A 67 -0.48 -16.87 6.65
CA VAL A 67 0.62 -17.07 7.61
C VAL A 67 0.99 -18.56 7.74
N LEU A 68 0.04 -19.46 7.95
CA LEU A 68 0.33 -20.87 8.21
C LEU A 68 0.76 -21.65 6.97
N PHE A 69 0.18 -21.37 5.80
CA PHE A 69 0.41 -22.15 4.59
C PHE A 69 1.38 -21.50 3.62
N LEU A 70 1.55 -20.18 3.65
CA LEU A 70 2.56 -19.49 2.85
C LEU A 70 3.77 -19.13 3.72
N ILE A 71 3.60 -18.46 4.86
CA ILE A 71 4.74 -17.89 5.60
C ILE A 71 5.49 -18.92 6.46
N ALA A 72 4.80 -19.78 7.22
CA ALA A 72 5.41 -20.73 8.15
C ALA A 72 6.34 -21.79 7.49
N PRO A 73 6.06 -22.30 6.27
CA PRO A 73 7.02 -23.15 5.56
C PRO A 73 8.30 -22.41 5.12
N PHE A 74 8.26 -21.09 4.92
CA PHE A 74 9.45 -20.29 4.60
C PHE A 74 10.33 -20.07 5.82
N LEU A 75 9.74 -19.69 6.96
CA LEU A 75 10.43 -19.54 8.25
C LEU A 75 11.25 -20.79 8.64
N THR A 76 10.76 -21.98 8.28
CA THR A 76 11.42 -23.26 8.62
C THR A 76 12.39 -23.77 7.54
N LYS A 77 12.36 -23.19 6.32
CA LYS A 77 13.31 -23.50 5.23
C LYS A 77 14.42 -22.48 5.07
N ALA A 78 14.22 -21.23 5.50
CA ALA A 78 15.21 -20.16 5.52
C ALA A 78 16.50 -20.59 6.23
N ASP A 79 16.37 -21.41 7.28
CA ASP A 79 17.47 -22.04 8.02
C ASP A 79 18.41 -22.94 7.17
N ARG A 80 18.05 -23.30 5.93
CA ARG A 80 18.81 -24.27 5.13
C ARG A 80 19.34 -23.77 3.79
N LEU A 81 18.90 -22.62 3.28
CA LEU A 81 19.24 -22.16 1.93
C LEU A 81 19.43 -20.64 1.88
N ASN A 82 20.61 -20.13 2.27
CA ASN A 82 21.10 -18.77 1.96
C ASN A 82 20.18 -17.56 2.27
N GLU A 83 19.09 -17.72 3.02
CA GLU A 83 18.20 -16.63 3.41
C GLU A 83 18.75 -15.96 4.67
N ALA A 84 19.42 -14.81 4.49
CA ALA A 84 19.85 -14.01 5.62
C ALA A 84 18.62 -13.31 6.22
N VAL A 85 18.27 -13.69 7.44
CA VAL A 85 17.26 -12.98 8.24
C VAL A 85 17.95 -11.86 8.99
N LEU A 86 17.53 -10.61 8.75
CA LEU A 86 17.97 -9.45 9.54
C LEU A 86 16.87 -9.07 10.53
N ASP A 87 17.27 -8.58 11.71
CA ASP A 87 16.31 -8.13 12.72
C ASP A 87 15.53 -6.87 12.29
N ARG A 88 16.11 -6.05 11.41
CA ARG A 88 15.53 -4.79 10.92
C ARG A 88 16.06 -4.39 9.55
N PHE A 89 15.36 -3.49 8.88
CA PHE A 89 15.76 -2.95 7.58
C PHE A 89 16.97 -2.02 7.71
N ASN A 90 17.96 -2.22 6.84
CA ASN A 90 19.17 -1.41 6.79
C ASN A 90 19.11 -0.43 5.62
N HIS A 91 18.53 0.75 5.87
CA HIS A 91 18.34 1.82 4.89
C HIS A 91 19.61 2.15 4.10
N ARG A 92 20.73 2.40 4.80
CA ARG A 92 21.99 2.77 4.14
C ARG A 92 22.60 1.64 3.31
N ALA A 93 22.44 0.39 3.73
CA ALA A 93 22.87 -0.75 2.93
C ALA A 93 22.04 -0.86 1.65
N PHE A 94 20.71 -0.70 1.77
CA PHE A 94 19.82 -0.68 0.61
C PHE A 94 20.14 0.47 -0.34
N ILE A 95 20.35 1.69 0.14
CA ILE A 95 20.71 2.86 -0.69
C ILE A 95 22.00 2.60 -1.48
N ARG A 96 23.04 2.06 -0.84
CA ARG A 96 24.28 1.69 -1.54
C ARG A 96 24.05 0.62 -2.60
N GLN A 97 23.21 -0.36 -2.32
CA GLN A 97 22.86 -1.40 -3.27
C GLN A 97 22.05 -0.83 -4.45
N ALA A 98 21.07 0.02 -4.18
CA ALA A 98 20.27 0.73 -5.16
C ALA A 98 21.16 1.56 -6.09
N ALA A 99 22.10 2.36 -5.55
CA ALA A 99 23.09 3.09 -6.34
C ALA A 99 23.95 2.18 -7.25
N GLY A 100 24.08 0.90 -6.91
CA GLY A 100 24.76 -0.13 -7.71
C GLY A 100 23.89 -0.85 -8.74
N ALA A 101 22.60 -0.53 -8.86
CA ALA A 101 21.67 -1.25 -9.74
C ALA A 101 22.09 -1.18 -11.22
N ARG A 102 21.81 -2.26 -11.96
CA ARG A 102 22.14 -2.40 -13.39
C ARG A 102 20.92 -2.59 -14.29
N HIS A 103 19.83 -3.16 -13.78
CA HIS A 103 18.66 -3.49 -14.58
C HIS A 103 17.40 -2.87 -14.02
N GLN A 104 17.10 -3.10 -12.74
CA GLN A 104 15.87 -2.59 -12.14
C GLN A 104 15.93 -2.42 -10.62
N ILE A 105 15.07 -1.52 -10.15
CA ILE A 105 14.68 -1.36 -8.76
C ILE A 105 13.16 -1.48 -8.68
N LYS A 106 12.65 -2.37 -7.83
CA LYS A 106 11.21 -2.46 -7.52
C LYS A 106 11.00 -2.26 -6.02
N ILE A 107 10.08 -1.39 -5.64
CA ILE A 107 9.69 -1.15 -4.24
C ILE A 107 8.17 -1.30 -4.15
N MET A 108 7.70 -2.15 -3.25
CA MET A 108 6.30 -2.26 -2.85
C MET A 108 6.23 -2.14 -1.34
N GLU A 109 5.58 -1.09 -0.88
CA GLU A 109 5.56 -0.68 0.53
C GLU A 109 4.28 0.11 0.82
N LEU A 110 3.89 0.25 2.08
CA LEU A 110 2.86 1.21 2.46
C LEU A 110 3.37 2.65 2.33
N TRP A 111 4.42 2.99 3.08
CA TRP A 111 5.28 4.17 2.96
C TRP A 111 6.69 3.80 3.42
N THR A 112 7.73 4.56 3.04
CA THR A 112 9.12 4.21 3.37
C THR A 112 9.89 5.37 4.00
N ASP A 113 10.65 5.06 5.06
CA ASP A 113 11.61 5.99 5.68
C ASP A 113 12.74 6.38 4.69
N LEU A 114 12.91 5.67 3.57
CA LEU A 114 13.86 6.05 2.52
C LEU A 114 13.53 7.40 1.86
N LEU A 115 12.27 7.83 1.93
CA LEU A 115 11.78 9.10 1.37
C LEU A 115 11.50 10.13 2.45
N GLN A 116 12.00 9.91 3.67
CA GLN A 116 11.80 10.79 4.82
C GLN A 116 13.08 10.92 5.64
N GLY A 117 13.12 11.94 6.50
CA GLY A 117 14.18 12.12 7.48
C GLY A 117 15.60 12.12 6.88
N GLY A 118 16.54 11.47 7.56
CA GLY A 118 17.96 11.50 7.21
C GLY A 118 18.40 10.62 6.03
N TYR A 119 17.47 9.96 5.33
CA TYR A 119 17.78 9.06 4.20
C TYR A 119 17.31 9.59 2.84
N GLN A 120 16.38 10.54 2.83
CA GLN A 120 15.73 11.06 1.64
C GLN A 120 16.73 11.52 0.58
N ASP A 121 17.64 12.44 0.93
CA ASP A 121 18.58 13.01 -0.04
C ASP A 121 19.53 11.96 -0.64
N GLU A 122 20.05 11.07 0.20
CA GLU A 122 20.93 9.97 -0.25
C GLU A 122 20.20 9.01 -1.18
N PHE A 123 18.95 8.69 -0.86
CA PHE A 123 18.14 7.77 -1.66
C PHE A 123 17.72 8.40 -3.00
N LEU A 124 17.24 9.65 -3.01
CA LEU A 124 16.89 10.36 -4.24
C LEU A 124 18.12 10.57 -5.14
N ALA A 125 19.29 10.84 -4.57
CA ALA A 125 20.55 10.90 -5.32
C ALA A 125 20.87 9.55 -5.98
N ALA A 126 20.74 8.44 -5.25
CA ALA A 126 20.93 7.09 -5.79
C ALA A 126 19.93 6.77 -6.91
N LEU A 127 18.66 7.13 -6.75
CA LEU A 127 17.64 6.98 -7.80
C LEU A 127 17.99 7.78 -9.05
N LYS A 128 18.40 9.04 -8.89
CA LYS A 128 18.81 9.89 -10.01
C LYS A 128 20.00 9.31 -10.76
N GLU A 129 20.98 8.77 -10.04
CA GLU A 129 22.15 8.11 -10.62
C GLU A 129 21.75 6.90 -11.46
N VAL A 130 20.89 6.01 -10.97
CA VAL A 130 20.51 4.79 -11.71
C VAL A 130 19.62 5.12 -12.90
N LEU A 131 18.73 6.11 -12.78
CA LEU A 131 17.87 6.57 -13.87
C LEU A 131 18.71 7.16 -15.01
N SER A 132 19.82 7.85 -14.70
CA SER A 132 20.76 8.34 -15.72
C SER A 132 21.40 7.21 -16.55
N ARG A 133 21.49 6.01 -15.97
CA ARG A 133 21.96 4.77 -16.63
C ARG A 133 20.83 3.96 -17.27
N LYS A 134 19.61 4.51 -17.35
CA LYS A 134 18.42 3.87 -17.93
C LYS A 134 17.98 2.61 -17.17
N VAL A 135 18.30 2.51 -15.89
CA VAL A 135 17.79 1.46 -14.99
C VAL A 135 16.32 1.76 -14.70
N GLU A 136 15.46 0.75 -14.81
CA GLU A 136 14.04 0.90 -14.52
C GLU A 136 13.80 0.99 -13.00
N VAL A 137 13.05 1.99 -12.56
CA VAL A 137 12.65 2.16 -11.17
C VAL A 137 11.13 2.14 -11.09
N ARG A 138 10.60 1.17 -10.34
CA ARG A 138 9.16 0.99 -10.12
C ARG A 138 8.85 1.07 -8.64
N ILE A 139 8.06 2.06 -8.25
CA ILE A 139 7.69 2.28 -6.85
C ILE A 139 6.18 2.17 -6.74
N LEU A 140 5.73 1.34 -5.82
CA LEU A 140 4.34 1.03 -5.57
C LEU A 140 4.05 1.31 -4.09
N LEU A 141 3.31 2.39 -3.82
CA LEU A 141 2.96 2.81 -2.47
C LEU A 141 1.47 2.65 -2.18
N LEU A 142 1.10 2.51 -0.91
CA LEU A 142 -0.31 2.46 -0.54
C LEU A 142 -0.97 3.79 -0.90
N ASP A 143 -2.23 3.72 -1.34
CA ASP A 143 -3.08 4.88 -1.55
C ASP A 143 -3.56 5.40 -0.18
N PRO A 144 -3.27 6.67 0.20
CA PRO A 144 -3.62 7.21 1.51
C PRO A 144 -5.14 7.27 1.73
N ASP A 145 -5.92 7.35 0.64
CA ASP A 145 -7.38 7.39 0.68
C ASP A 145 -8.01 5.98 0.74
N ALA A 146 -7.19 4.91 0.85
CA ALA A 146 -7.69 3.55 0.94
C ALA A 146 -7.98 3.16 2.39
N ARG A 147 -9.06 2.38 2.60
CA ARG A 147 -9.38 1.75 3.90
C ARG A 147 -8.23 0.93 4.50
N ALA A 148 -7.33 0.44 3.65
CA ALA A 148 -6.12 -0.26 4.08
C ALA A 148 -5.13 0.64 4.85
N ALA A 149 -5.11 1.95 4.57
CA ALA A 149 -4.28 2.92 5.29
C ALA A 149 -4.82 3.14 6.71
N GLU A 150 -6.14 3.28 6.86
CA GLU A 150 -6.82 3.35 8.16
C GLU A 150 -6.59 2.08 8.98
N GLN A 151 -6.81 0.90 8.37
CA GLN A 151 -6.56 -0.39 9.01
C GLN A 151 -5.12 -0.48 9.52
N ARG A 152 -4.15 0.03 8.74
CA ARG A 152 -2.75 0.01 9.17
C ARG A 152 -2.48 0.96 10.33
N ALA A 153 -3.13 2.12 10.38
CA ALA A 153 -3.01 3.05 11.50
C ALA A 153 -3.53 2.38 12.80
N ASP A 154 -4.62 1.63 12.70
CA ASP A 154 -5.17 0.83 13.82
C ASP A 154 -4.23 -0.30 14.23
N ASP A 155 -3.66 -1.04 13.27
CA ASP A 155 -2.65 -2.09 13.53
C ASP A 155 -1.42 -1.55 14.25
N LEU A 156 -1.11 -0.25 14.10
CA LEU A 156 0.00 0.43 14.75
C LEU A 156 -0.41 1.18 16.02
N LEU A 157 -1.63 0.94 16.53
CA LEU A 157 -2.19 1.59 17.71
C LEU A 157 -2.13 3.12 17.63
N GLN A 158 -2.26 3.67 16.42
CA GLN A 158 -2.21 5.11 16.17
C GLN A 158 -0.89 5.77 16.68
N GLN A 159 0.19 4.99 16.81
CA GLN A 159 1.50 5.51 17.23
C GLN A 159 2.20 6.36 16.16
N THR A 160 1.71 6.31 14.93
CA THR A 160 2.21 7.07 13.79
C THR A 160 1.06 7.46 12.88
N ASP A 161 1.15 8.62 12.25
CA ASP A 161 0.20 9.01 11.21
C ASP A 161 0.56 8.33 9.89
N VAL A 162 -0.10 7.22 9.59
CA VAL A 162 0.13 6.42 8.38
C VAL A 162 -0.22 7.22 7.13
N VAL A 163 -1.33 7.95 7.16
CA VAL A 163 -1.85 8.68 6.01
C VAL A 163 -0.91 9.83 5.63
N ASP A 164 -0.46 10.59 6.63
CA ASP A 164 0.48 11.69 6.38
C ASP A 164 1.84 11.19 5.90
N ASN A 165 2.33 10.08 6.45
CA ASN A 165 3.58 9.49 5.99
C ASN A 165 3.52 9.05 4.52
N ILE A 166 2.41 8.43 4.11
CA ILE A 166 2.17 8.07 2.72
C ILE A 166 2.11 9.32 1.84
N LEU A 167 1.35 10.35 2.25
CA LEU A 167 1.22 11.60 1.52
C LEU A 167 2.57 12.30 1.34
N ASP A 168 3.39 12.38 2.37
CA ASP A 168 4.74 12.95 2.32
C ASP A 168 5.63 12.20 1.34
N ASN A 169 5.63 10.86 1.39
CA ASN A 169 6.35 10.03 0.42
C ASN A 169 5.91 10.34 -1.02
N LEU A 170 4.61 10.44 -1.26
CA LEU A 170 4.07 10.75 -2.59
C LEU A 170 4.44 12.16 -3.04
N ARG A 171 4.46 13.16 -2.13
CA ARG A 171 4.92 14.53 -2.45
C ARG A 171 6.37 14.52 -2.89
N VAL A 172 7.24 13.89 -2.11
CA VAL A 172 8.67 13.78 -2.41
C VAL A 172 8.88 13.12 -3.77
N LEU A 173 8.16 12.03 -4.07
CA LEU A 173 8.25 11.36 -5.37
C LEU A 173 7.71 12.22 -6.53
N ASN A 174 6.66 13.00 -6.29
CA ASN A 174 6.08 13.89 -7.29
C ASN A 174 7.03 15.04 -7.64
N GLU A 175 7.62 15.68 -6.62
CA GLU A 175 8.62 16.72 -6.79
C GLU A 175 9.86 16.17 -7.49
N PHE A 176 10.36 15.02 -7.03
CA PHE A 176 11.48 14.34 -7.67
C PHE A 176 11.21 14.04 -9.15
N LYS A 177 10.05 13.45 -9.49
CA LYS A 177 9.67 13.14 -10.87
C LYS A 177 9.56 14.40 -11.73
N ARG A 178 9.00 15.50 -11.19
CA ARG A 178 8.90 16.79 -11.89
C ARG A 178 10.28 17.36 -12.20
N ASP A 179 11.22 17.26 -11.25
CA ASP A 179 12.54 17.87 -11.36
C ASP A 179 13.52 17.00 -12.19
N LEU A 180 13.16 15.75 -12.50
CA LEU A 180 13.92 14.90 -13.41
C LEU A 180 13.86 15.40 -14.87
N PRO A 181 14.96 15.28 -15.64
CA PRO A 181 14.94 15.46 -17.08
C PRO A 181 13.99 14.47 -17.78
N GLU A 182 13.34 14.90 -18.87
CA GLU A 182 12.36 14.08 -19.60
C GLU A 182 12.90 12.71 -20.02
N HIS A 183 14.16 12.63 -20.45
CA HIS A 183 14.78 11.37 -20.86
C HIS A 183 14.97 10.36 -19.71
N MET A 184 14.99 10.83 -18.46
CA MET A 184 15.06 9.99 -17.25
C MET A 184 13.67 9.62 -16.74
N ARG A 185 12.68 10.51 -16.86
CA ARG A 185 11.31 10.30 -16.33
C ARG A 185 10.67 9.00 -16.82
N LYS A 186 10.92 8.61 -18.07
CA LYS A 186 10.38 7.36 -18.65
C LYS A 186 10.89 6.06 -18.01
N TYR A 187 11.95 6.14 -17.19
CA TYR A 187 12.48 5.00 -16.44
C TYR A 187 12.02 5.02 -14.97
N LEU A 188 11.24 6.01 -14.55
CA LEU A 188 10.65 6.10 -13.22
C LEU A 188 9.14 5.97 -13.32
N ASP A 189 8.62 4.84 -12.85
CA ASP A 189 7.19 4.62 -12.69
C ASP A 189 6.84 4.59 -11.21
N VAL A 190 5.93 5.47 -10.81
CA VAL A 190 5.37 5.50 -9.46
C VAL A 190 3.86 5.30 -9.55
N ARG A 191 3.35 4.37 -8.75
CA ARG A 191 1.94 4.01 -8.70
C ARG A 191 1.44 3.90 -7.26
N THR A 192 0.14 4.12 -7.07
CA THR A 192 -0.55 3.88 -5.81
C THR A 192 -1.53 2.73 -5.91
N TYR A 193 -1.66 1.93 -4.86
CA TYR A 193 -2.57 0.78 -4.81
C TYR A 193 -3.47 0.83 -3.57
N LYS A 194 -4.67 0.24 -3.66
CA LYS A 194 -5.68 0.31 -2.58
C LYS A 194 -5.75 -0.92 -1.66
N ALA A 195 -5.25 -2.07 -2.10
CA ALA A 195 -5.38 -3.33 -1.36
C ALA A 195 -4.15 -3.57 -0.48
N LEU A 196 -4.31 -3.92 0.81
CA LEU A 196 -3.17 -4.19 1.70
C LEU A 196 -2.48 -5.53 1.33
N PRO A 197 -1.25 -5.54 0.78
CA PRO A 197 -0.52 -6.79 0.63
C PRO A 197 -0.09 -7.30 2.01
N PRO A 198 0.07 -8.61 2.20
CA PRO A 198 0.58 -9.16 3.46
C PRO A 198 2.08 -8.87 3.67
N VAL A 199 2.77 -8.32 2.67
CA VAL A 199 4.22 -8.17 2.60
C VAL A 199 4.63 -6.82 2.00
N GLN A 200 5.79 -6.32 2.41
CA GLN A 200 6.59 -5.36 1.67
C GLN A 200 7.67 -6.07 0.85
N MET A 201 8.17 -5.40 -0.18
CA MET A 201 9.28 -5.88 -1.00
C MET A 201 10.17 -4.73 -1.45
N TYR A 202 11.47 -4.88 -1.23
CA TYR A 202 12.50 -4.10 -1.89
C TYR A 202 13.34 -5.01 -2.78
N ARG A 203 13.46 -4.69 -4.06
CA ARG A 203 14.25 -5.47 -5.02
C ARG A 203 15.23 -4.57 -5.74
N VAL A 204 16.49 -5.00 -5.78
CA VAL A 204 17.54 -4.46 -6.65
C VAL A 204 18.13 -5.60 -7.45
N ASP A 205 17.87 -5.62 -8.75
CA ASP A 205 18.30 -6.68 -9.67
C ASP A 205 17.93 -8.09 -9.16
N ASP A 206 18.93 -8.86 -8.71
CA ASP A 206 18.81 -10.24 -8.21
C ASP A 206 18.75 -10.35 -6.67
N HIS A 207 18.60 -9.23 -5.97
CA HIS A 207 18.49 -9.19 -4.52
C HIS A 207 17.10 -8.71 -4.12
N VAL A 208 16.42 -9.49 -3.28
CA VAL A 208 15.09 -9.19 -2.78
C VAL A 208 15.12 -9.18 -1.26
N ILE A 209 14.57 -8.13 -0.67
CA ILE A 209 14.33 -8.01 0.77
C ILE A 209 12.82 -8.01 0.96
N VAL A 210 12.35 -8.94 1.78
CA VAL A 210 10.93 -9.12 2.11
C VAL A 210 10.74 -8.90 3.59
N SER A 211 9.65 -8.24 3.97
CA SER A 211 9.16 -8.24 5.34
C SER A 211 7.65 -8.34 5.32
N PHE A 212 7.07 -8.80 6.42
CA PHE A 212 5.63 -8.86 6.62
C PHE A 212 5.18 -7.61 7.38
N TYR A 213 3.89 -7.29 7.35
CA TYR A 213 3.34 -6.22 8.19
C TYR A 213 2.88 -6.80 9.52
N PRO A 214 3.69 -6.71 10.60
CA PRO A 214 3.25 -7.13 11.92
C PRO A 214 2.29 -6.10 12.54
N VAL A 215 1.49 -6.57 13.50
CA VAL A 215 0.73 -5.70 14.40
C VAL A 215 1.69 -5.05 15.41
N ASN A 216 1.42 -3.79 15.78
CA ASN A 216 2.16 -2.97 16.76
C ASN A 216 3.59 -2.56 16.40
N MET A 217 4.05 -2.76 15.16
CA MET A 217 5.35 -2.22 14.72
C MET A 217 5.40 -2.00 13.21
N THR A 218 6.25 -1.07 12.77
CA THR A 218 6.50 -0.80 11.35
C THR A 218 7.27 -1.92 10.67
N SER A 219 7.12 -2.03 9.34
CA SER A 219 7.71 -3.11 8.55
C SER A 219 9.25 -3.06 8.50
N TRP A 220 9.87 -1.88 8.65
CA TRP A 220 11.33 -1.72 8.79
C TRP A 220 11.88 -2.15 10.15
N ASN A 221 11.06 -2.15 11.20
CA ASN A 221 11.45 -2.66 12.52
C ASN A 221 11.16 -4.16 12.68
N ALA A 222 10.52 -4.77 11.68
CA ALA A 222 10.24 -6.19 11.63
C ALA A 222 11.40 -6.98 11.00
N ALA A 223 11.36 -8.31 11.16
CA ALA A 223 12.34 -9.21 10.55
C ALA A 223 12.33 -9.10 9.02
N GLN A 224 13.52 -8.99 8.43
CA GLN A 224 13.73 -8.88 6.99
C GLN A 224 14.33 -10.17 6.45
N TYR A 225 13.73 -10.73 5.41
CA TYR A 225 14.18 -11.93 4.74
C TYR A 225 14.88 -11.54 3.45
N GLN A 226 16.19 -11.75 3.39
CA GLN A 226 16.93 -11.62 2.14
C GLN A 226 16.79 -12.90 1.32
N THR A 227 16.40 -12.75 0.06
CA THR A 227 16.18 -13.87 -0.85
C THR A 227 16.53 -13.45 -2.28
N SER A 228 16.44 -14.38 -3.23
CA SER A 228 16.61 -14.10 -4.66
C SER A 228 15.27 -14.15 -5.40
N PRO A 229 15.13 -13.49 -6.57
CA PRO A 229 13.91 -13.57 -7.37
C PRO A 229 13.55 -14.99 -7.83
N GLN A 230 14.53 -15.90 -7.88
CA GLN A 230 14.35 -17.30 -8.29
C GLN A 230 13.94 -18.21 -7.12
N ALA A 231 14.18 -17.77 -5.88
CA ALA A 231 13.71 -18.49 -4.71
C ALA A 231 12.18 -18.41 -4.59
N GLN A 232 11.58 -19.41 -3.95
CA GLN A 232 10.12 -19.50 -3.87
C GLN A 232 9.48 -18.29 -3.18
N LEU A 233 10.10 -17.74 -2.13
CA LEU A 233 9.64 -16.51 -1.47
C LEU A 233 9.74 -15.31 -2.43
N GLY A 234 10.88 -15.15 -3.12
CA GLY A 234 11.10 -14.10 -4.11
C GLY A 234 10.11 -14.15 -5.27
N GLN A 235 9.77 -15.35 -5.75
CA GLN A 235 8.75 -15.56 -6.78
C GLN A 235 7.37 -15.14 -6.26
N PHE A 236 6.99 -15.59 -5.06
CA PHE A 236 5.70 -15.25 -4.46
C PHE A 236 5.51 -13.73 -4.34
N VAL A 237 6.47 -13.03 -3.75
CA VAL A 237 6.36 -11.57 -3.58
C VAL A 237 6.47 -10.83 -4.90
N GLY A 238 7.27 -11.34 -5.85
CA GLY A 238 7.35 -10.80 -7.21
C GLY A 238 6.02 -10.90 -7.95
N THR A 239 5.33 -12.04 -7.84
CA THR A 239 3.98 -12.21 -8.39
C THR A 239 2.99 -11.25 -7.72
N LYS A 240 3.05 -11.05 -6.40
CA LYS A 240 2.19 -10.07 -5.71
C LYS A 240 2.46 -8.64 -6.14
N PHE A 241 3.73 -8.28 -6.35
CA PHE A 241 4.09 -7.00 -6.94
C PHE A 241 3.43 -6.84 -8.31
N ASP A 242 3.60 -7.80 -9.21
CA ASP A 242 3.11 -7.68 -10.59
C ASP A 242 1.56 -7.69 -10.64
N GLU A 243 0.89 -8.49 -9.79
CA GLU A 243 -0.57 -8.48 -9.61
C GLU A 243 -1.09 -7.10 -9.21
N LEU A 244 -0.49 -6.46 -8.20
CA LEU A 244 -0.88 -5.13 -7.75
C LEU A 244 -0.49 -4.06 -8.77
N TRP A 245 0.68 -4.19 -9.40
CA TRP A 245 1.16 -3.28 -10.42
C TRP A 245 0.15 -3.16 -11.57
N ASP A 246 -0.40 -4.30 -12.02
CA ASP A 246 -1.34 -4.39 -13.14
C ASP A 246 -2.82 -4.39 -12.74
N ALA A 247 -3.12 -4.22 -11.45
CA ALA A 247 -4.49 -4.16 -10.96
C ALA A 247 -5.22 -2.92 -11.50
N ARG A 248 -6.51 -3.05 -11.79
CA ARG A 248 -7.36 -1.93 -12.27
C ARG A 248 -7.52 -0.82 -11.23
N SER A 249 -7.39 -1.15 -9.95
CA SER A 249 -7.48 -0.21 -8.83
C SER A 249 -6.17 0.58 -8.62
N THR A 250 -5.10 0.24 -9.34
CA THR A 250 -3.80 0.91 -9.23
C THR A 250 -3.75 2.13 -10.13
N ARG A 251 -3.30 3.25 -9.56
CA ARG A 251 -3.26 4.56 -10.22
C ARG A 251 -1.82 4.99 -10.46
N TRP A 252 -1.57 5.71 -11.54
CA TRP A 252 -0.30 6.42 -11.72
C TRP A 252 -0.18 7.56 -10.72
N LEU A 253 1.04 7.93 -10.34
CA LEU A 253 1.28 9.08 -9.46
C LEU A 253 0.59 10.35 -9.96
N ASP A 254 0.63 10.62 -11.27
CA ASP A 254 0.01 11.83 -11.83
C ASP A 254 -1.52 11.82 -11.63
N GLN A 255 -2.16 10.65 -11.73
CA GLN A 255 -3.59 10.46 -11.48
C GLN A 255 -3.97 10.55 -9.99
N PHE A 256 -3.00 10.46 -9.10
CA PHE A 256 -3.22 10.73 -7.69
C PHE A 256 -3.30 12.25 -7.43
N TRP A 257 -2.56 13.05 -8.21
CA TRP A 257 -2.47 14.52 -8.05
C TRP A 257 -3.47 15.32 -8.88
N SER A 258 -3.93 14.78 -10.01
CA SER A 258 -4.88 15.46 -10.87
C SER A 258 -6.02 14.57 -11.33
N LEU A 259 -7.16 15.21 -11.56
CA LEU A 259 -8.37 14.67 -12.14
C LEU A 259 -8.60 15.36 -13.48
N THR A 260 -9.00 14.61 -14.51
CA THR A 260 -9.44 15.19 -15.77
C THR A 260 -10.97 15.21 -15.82
N LEU A 261 -11.53 16.40 -15.94
CA LEU A 261 -12.94 16.62 -16.23
C LEU A 261 -13.11 16.93 -17.71
N GLU A 262 -14.16 16.42 -18.34
CA GLU A 262 -14.57 16.75 -19.70
C GLU A 262 -15.98 17.33 -19.66
N ASP A 263 -16.26 18.42 -20.38
CA ASP A 263 -17.61 19.02 -20.46
C ASP A 263 -18.43 18.53 -21.66
N GLU A 264 -19.62 19.11 -21.86
CA GLU A 264 -20.52 18.76 -22.96
C GLU A 264 -19.96 19.10 -24.34
N GLN A 265 -19.07 20.08 -24.40
CA GLN A 265 -18.40 20.52 -25.62
C GLN A 265 -17.13 19.68 -25.92
N GLY A 266 -16.76 18.77 -25.02
CA GLY A 266 -15.56 17.93 -25.13
C GLY A 266 -14.28 18.63 -24.67
N GLU A 267 -14.39 19.80 -24.03
CA GLU A 267 -13.25 20.52 -23.48
C GLU A 267 -12.76 19.82 -22.20
N ARG A 268 -11.45 19.70 -22.06
CA ARG A 268 -10.81 18.99 -20.96
C ARG A 268 -10.15 19.92 -19.95
N TYR A 269 -10.41 19.66 -18.69
CA TYR A 269 -9.87 20.39 -17.55
C TYR A 269 -9.08 19.44 -16.66
N GLU A 270 -7.76 19.57 -16.66
CA GLU A 270 -6.92 18.93 -15.66
C GLU A 270 -6.87 19.80 -14.40
N THR A 271 -7.39 19.26 -13.30
CA THR A 271 -7.55 19.98 -12.04
C THR A 271 -7.06 19.16 -10.85
N ARG A 272 -6.63 19.85 -9.79
CA ARG A 272 -6.36 19.23 -8.49
C ARG A 272 -7.66 18.80 -7.85
N PHE A 273 -7.63 17.69 -7.13
CA PHE A 273 -8.80 17.15 -6.47
C PHE A 273 -8.48 16.53 -5.11
N VAL A 274 -9.50 16.49 -4.27
CA VAL A 274 -9.53 15.72 -3.02
C VAL A 274 -10.82 14.93 -2.95
N THR A 275 -10.80 13.87 -2.16
CA THR A 275 -11.96 13.04 -1.90
C THR A 275 -12.20 12.97 -0.41
N ASP A 276 -13.46 13.07 -0.01
CA ASP A 276 -13.93 12.83 1.35
C ASP A 276 -15.14 11.89 1.25
N ASP A 277 -15.02 10.70 1.84
CA ASP A 277 -15.91 9.56 1.60
C ASP A 277 -16.18 9.28 0.11
N GLU A 278 -17.36 9.63 -0.39
CA GLU A 278 -17.79 9.49 -1.78
C GLU A 278 -17.90 10.84 -2.52
N GLN A 279 -17.57 11.93 -1.85
CA GLN A 279 -17.60 13.28 -2.41
C GLN A 279 -16.25 13.62 -3.04
N ILE A 280 -16.31 14.30 -4.19
CA ILE A 280 -15.13 14.76 -4.92
C ILE A 280 -15.19 16.28 -4.95
N TYR A 281 -14.10 16.91 -4.52
CA TYR A 281 -13.90 18.35 -4.59
C TYR A 281 -12.74 18.65 -5.53
N VAL A 282 -12.90 19.66 -6.38
CA VAL A 282 -11.89 20.04 -7.38
C VAL A 282 -11.54 21.52 -7.29
N SER A 283 -10.31 21.84 -7.65
CA SER A 283 -9.85 23.21 -7.87
C SER A 283 -10.56 23.79 -9.11
N GLY A 284 -11.22 24.91 -8.92
CA GLY A 284 -12.18 25.48 -9.84
C GLY A 284 -11.63 26.60 -10.71
N ARG A 285 -10.50 27.24 -10.35
CA ARG A 285 -10.02 28.45 -11.02
C ARG A 285 -9.99 28.35 -12.54
N LYS A 286 -9.36 27.31 -13.10
CA LYS A 286 -9.28 27.13 -14.57
C LYS A 286 -10.65 26.91 -15.22
N ILE A 287 -11.55 26.20 -14.52
CA ILE A 287 -12.89 25.89 -15.02
C ILE A 287 -13.74 27.17 -15.01
N VAL A 288 -13.69 27.92 -13.91
CA VAL A 288 -14.38 29.20 -13.73
C VAL A 288 -13.90 30.24 -14.73
N GLU A 289 -12.58 30.41 -14.89
CA GLU A 289 -11.98 31.38 -15.83
C GLU A 289 -12.46 31.13 -17.28
N ARG A 290 -12.64 29.86 -17.67
CA ARG A 290 -13.13 29.48 -19.00
C ARG A 290 -14.65 29.60 -19.17
N ASN A 291 -15.41 29.53 -18.07
CA ASN A 291 -16.87 29.52 -18.08
C ASN A 291 -17.50 30.79 -17.45
N LEU A 292 -16.77 31.90 -17.40
CA LEU A 292 -17.25 33.18 -16.84
C LEU A 292 -18.57 33.68 -17.46
N ARG A 293 -18.84 33.32 -18.72
CA ARG A 293 -20.05 33.75 -19.46
C ARG A 293 -21.23 32.80 -19.30
N SER A 294 -20.97 31.50 -19.23
CA SER A 294 -21.97 30.43 -19.16
C SER A 294 -22.42 30.16 -17.72
N GLY A 295 -21.61 30.52 -16.73
CA GLY A 295 -21.79 30.08 -15.35
C GLY A 295 -21.25 28.66 -15.17
N ILE A 296 -20.97 28.31 -13.91
CA ILE A 296 -20.42 27.00 -13.53
C ILE A 296 -21.36 26.16 -12.68
N ASP A 297 -22.36 26.79 -12.04
CA ASP A 297 -23.30 26.08 -11.18
C ASP A 297 -24.24 25.21 -12.02
N GLY A 298 -24.30 23.92 -11.71
CA GLY A 298 -25.00 22.92 -12.50
C GLY A 298 -24.28 22.55 -13.81
N MET A 299 -23.03 22.97 -14.02
CA MET A 299 -22.30 22.64 -15.25
C MET A 299 -22.08 21.13 -15.34
N PRO A 300 -22.52 20.48 -16.43
CA PRO A 300 -22.36 19.05 -16.60
C PRO A 300 -20.95 18.67 -17.00
N VAL A 301 -20.39 17.69 -16.30
CA VAL A 301 -19.05 17.18 -16.56
C VAL A 301 -19.01 15.67 -16.44
N TRP A 302 -17.99 15.08 -17.06
CA TRP A 302 -17.62 13.68 -16.90
C TRP A 302 -16.21 13.59 -16.36
N ILE A 303 -16.00 12.66 -15.44
CA ILE A 303 -14.67 12.30 -15.00
C ILE A 303 -14.07 11.37 -16.04
N VAL A 304 -12.92 11.75 -16.60
CA VAL A 304 -12.18 10.98 -17.58
C VAL A 304 -10.93 10.42 -16.89
N ASN A 305 -11.03 9.18 -16.43
CA ASN A 305 -9.92 8.51 -15.76
C ASN A 305 -9.27 7.51 -16.69
N GLY A 306 -7.95 7.65 -16.88
CA GLY A 306 -7.15 6.53 -17.38
C GLY A 306 -6.90 5.52 -16.26
N ASN A 307 -6.60 4.27 -16.59
CA ASN A 307 -5.96 3.36 -15.64
C ASN A 307 -4.48 3.14 -15.99
N SER A 308 -3.81 2.32 -15.19
CA SER A 308 -2.40 1.94 -15.38
C SER A 308 -2.10 1.26 -16.74
N LYS A 309 -3.15 0.79 -17.43
CA LYS A 309 -3.09 0.14 -18.75
C LYS A 309 -3.44 1.07 -19.91
N GLY A 310 -3.68 2.35 -19.64
CA GLY A 310 -4.09 3.33 -20.65
C GLY A 310 -5.54 3.18 -21.10
N GLU A 311 -6.35 2.34 -20.44
CA GLU A 311 -7.78 2.27 -20.69
C GLU A 311 -8.41 3.57 -20.15
N VAL A 312 -9.10 4.31 -21.01
CA VAL A 312 -9.81 5.54 -20.63
C VAL A 312 -11.26 5.19 -20.32
N HIS A 313 -11.68 5.47 -19.09
CA HIS A 313 -13.05 5.33 -18.65
C HIS A 313 -13.66 6.72 -18.45
N ARG A 314 -14.75 6.98 -19.17
CA ARG A 314 -15.63 8.12 -18.94
C ARG A 314 -16.69 7.69 -17.95
N SER A 315 -16.81 8.42 -16.85
CA SER A 315 -17.80 8.15 -15.81
C SER A 315 -19.24 8.40 -16.27
N ARG A 316 -20.22 8.24 -15.37
CA ARG A 316 -21.54 8.86 -15.51
C ARG A 316 -21.44 10.40 -15.47
N ARG A 317 -22.55 11.08 -15.77
CA ARG A 317 -22.65 12.54 -15.72
C ARG A 317 -22.62 13.05 -14.27
N TYR A 318 -21.82 14.08 -14.03
CA TYR A 318 -21.76 14.85 -12.78
C TYR A 318 -22.13 16.31 -13.04
N LEU A 319 -22.46 17.02 -11.97
CA LEU A 319 -22.71 18.46 -11.95
C LEU A 319 -21.67 19.12 -11.07
N LEU A 320 -21.17 20.28 -11.50
CA LEU A 320 -20.32 21.15 -10.70
C LEU A 320 -21.16 22.13 -9.90
N THR A 321 -20.86 22.27 -8.62
CA THR A 321 -21.47 23.28 -7.76
C THR A 321 -20.36 24.04 -7.03
N PRO A 322 -20.26 25.37 -7.20
CA PRO A 322 -19.30 26.16 -6.43
C PRO A 322 -19.65 26.12 -4.95
N LEU A 323 -18.64 25.94 -4.10
CA LEU A 323 -18.80 26.08 -2.67
C LEU A 323 -18.65 27.55 -2.27
N ASP A 324 -19.65 28.07 -1.56
CA ASP A 324 -19.58 29.40 -0.95
C ASP A 324 -18.96 29.36 0.46
N GLN A 325 -18.66 30.53 1.03
CA GLN A 325 -18.07 30.66 2.37
C GLN A 325 -18.98 30.17 3.50
N THR A 326 -20.26 29.95 3.22
CA THR A 326 -21.23 29.48 4.22
C THR A 326 -21.41 27.96 4.20
N SER A 327 -20.87 27.28 3.19
CA SER A 327 -20.92 25.83 3.07
C SER A 327 -20.03 25.14 4.10
N ALA A 328 -20.60 24.22 4.88
CA ALA A 328 -19.84 23.35 5.79
C ALA A 328 -18.80 22.50 5.02
N ASP A 329 -19.13 22.10 3.79
CA ASP A 329 -18.25 21.32 2.92
C ASP A 329 -16.99 22.09 2.52
N LEU A 330 -17.04 23.43 2.50
CA LEU A 330 -15.87 24.23 2.09
C LEU A 330 -14.72 24.05 3.07
N ALA A 331 -14.99 24.07 4.38
CA ALA A 331 -13.97 23.91 5.41
C ALA A 331 -13.30 22.53 5.31
N VAL A 332 -14.11 21.47 5.13
CA VAL A 332 -13.63 20.10 4.93
C VAL A 332 -12.77 20.02 3.68
N ALA A 333 -13.27 20.50 2.53
CA ALA A 333 -12.50 20.47 1.30
C ALA A 333 -11.16 21.23 1.42
N ILE A 334 -11.15 22.41 2.03
CA ILE A 334 -9.93 23.18 2.29
C ILE A 334 -8.95 22.38 3.14
N ASP A 335 -9.41 21.74 4.22
CA ASP A 335 -8.56 20.90 5.08
C ASP A 335 -7.92 19.77 4.28
N HIS A 336 -8.70 19.02 3.50
CA HIS A 336 -8.16 17.98 2.63
C HIS A 336 -7.21 18.53 1.56
N PHE A 337 -7.49 19.71 0.98
CA PHE A 337 -6.61 20.33 -0.01
C PHE A 337 -5.28 20.76 0.61
N ASN A 338 -5.31 21.39 1.78
CA ASN A 338 -4.11 21.76 2.52
C ASN A 338 -3.34 20.51 2.96
N ARG A 339 -4.05 19.51 3.49
CA ARG A 339 -3.46 18.24 3.89
C ARG A 339 -2.85 17.50 2.72
N LYS A 340 -3.38 17.56 1.49
CA LYS A 340 -2.85 16.85 0.31
C LYS A 340 -1.79 17.67 -0.45
N TYR A 341 -2.00 18.95 -0.67
CA TYR A 341 -1.18 19.82 -1.53
C TYR A 341 -0.35 20.87 -0.77
N GLY A 342 -0.53 21.03 0.54
CA GLY A 342 0.12 22.04 1.39
C GLY A 342 -0.71 23.33 1.62
N ASP A 343 -0.33 24.10 2.65
CA ASP A 343 -1.08 25.25 3.23
C ASP A 343 -1.14 26.52 2.35
N THR A 344 -1.77 26.47 1.18
CA THR A 344 -1.92 27.66 0.31
C THR A 344 -3.15 27.66 -0.60
N HIS A 345 -4.15 26.78 -0.40
CA HIS A 345 -5.24 26.68 -1.38
C HIS A 345 -6.26 27.83 -1.28
N GLN A 346 -5.95 28.97 -1.91
CA GLN A 346 -6.86 30.09 -2.14
C GLN A 346 -7.61 29.98 -3.48
N ASP A 347 -8.01 28.76 -3.84
CA ASP A 347 -8.72 28.50 -5.09
C ASP A 347 -10.22 28.49 -4.87
N VAL A 348 -10.99 28.70 -5.95
CA VAL A 348 -12.43 28.40 -5.95
C VAL A 348 -12.56 26.89 -5.87
N ILE A 349 -13.30 26.37 -4.89
CA ILE A 349 -13.53 24.92 -4.77
C ILE A 349 -14.90 24.59 -5.37
N LEU A 350 -14.93 23.58 -6.23
CA LEU A 350 -16.16 23.05 -6.81
C LEU A 350 -16.43 21.66 -6.25
N LYS A 351 -17.66 21.42 -5.83
CA LYS A 351 -18.16 20.08 -5.49
C LYS A 351 -18.63 19.39 -6.77
N VAL A 352 -18.27 18.12 -6.93
CA VAL A 352 -18.67 17.28 -8.07
C VAL A 352 -19.75 16.31 -7.58
N THR A 353 -21.01 16.59 -7.90
CA THR A 353 -22.16 15.77 -7.46
C THR A 353 -22.69 14.92 -8.60
N ALA A 354 -23.06 13.67 -8.34
CA ALA A 354 -23.69 12.85 -9.36
C ALA A 354 -24.97 13.51 -9.87
N SER A 355 -25.16 13.56 -11.19
CA SER A 355 -26.43 14.04 -11.75
C SER A 355 -27.53 13.07 -11.33
N PRO A 356 -28.68 13.54 -10.82
CA PRO A 356 -29.87 12.71 -10.78
C PRO A 356 -30.22 12.37 -12.24
N GLU A 357 -30.17 11.09 -12.60
CA GLU A 357 -30.62 10.60 -13.91
C GLU A 357 -32.13 10.63 -14.03
#